data_AF-A0A093HH88-F1
#
_entry.id   AF-A0A093HH88-F1
#
_cell.length_a   1.000
_cell.length_b   1.000
_cell.length_c   1.000
_cell.angle_alpha   90.00
_cell.angle_beta   90.00
_cell.angle_gamma   90.00
#
_symmetry.space_group_name_H-M   'P 1'
#
loop_
_entity.id
_entity.type
_entity.pdbx_description
1 polymer ?
#
loop_
_entity_poly.entity_id
_entity_poly.type
_entity_poly.pdbx_seq_one_letter_code
_entity_poly.pdbx_strand_id
1 'polypeptide(L)' 'NKHKLKSWKFHLNIRRNIFTLRVIKHWNKLPREAVESPSLKIFKTRLNMVL' A
#
# COMPACT_ATOMS: atom_id res chain seq x y z
N ASN A 1 -15.94 -14.90 -23.73
CA ASN A 1 -15.89 -14.45 -22.30
C ASN A 1 -14.52 -14.49 -21.63
N LYS A 2 -13.58 -15.40 -21.99
CA LYS A 2 -12.25 -15.53 -21.35
C LYS A 2 -11.31 -14.31 -21.56
N HIS A 3 -11.41 -13.63 -22.70
CA HIS A 3 -10.57 -12.48 -23.04
C HIS A 3 -10.89 -11.23 -22.20
N LYS A 4 -12.17 -11.00 -21.86
CA LYS A 4 -12.59 -9.87 -21.02
C LYS A 4 -12.08 -10.00 -19.58
N LEU A 5 -12.05 -11.22 -19.02
CA LEU A 5 -11.50 -11.49 -17.69
C LEU A 5 -9.99 -11.28 -17.63
N LYS A 6 -9.24 -11.72 -18.66
CA LYS A 6 -7.79 -11.47 -18.74
C LYS A 6 -7.49 -9.98 -18.82
N SER A 7 -8.26 -9.21 -19.61
CA SER A 7 -8.12 -7.75 -19.70
C SER A 7 -8.44 -7.05 -18.37
N TRP A 8 -9.50 -7.45 -17.66
CA TRP A 8 -9.80 -6.91 -16.33
C TRP A 8 -8.70 -7.21 -15.32
N LYS A 9 -8.19 -8.45 -15.29
CA LYS A 9 -7.08 -8.84 -14.40
C LYS A 9 -5.81 -8.06 -14.72
N PHE A 10 -5.53 -7.80 -15.99
CA PHE A 10 -4.41 -6.97 -16.43
C PHE A 10 -4.53 -5.53 -15.94
N HIS A 11 -5.68 -4.88 -16.15
CA HIS A 11 -5.94 -3.53 -15.65
C HIS A 11 -5.84 -3.45 -14.12
N LEU A 12 -6.33 -4.47 -13.42
CA LEU A 12 -6.28 -4.53 -11.97
C LEU A 12 -4.83 -4.66 -11.46
N ASN A 13 -4.02 -5.46 -12.15
CA ASN A 13 -2.61 -5.61 -11.83
C ASN A 13 -1.82 -4.31 -12.05
N ILE A 14 -2.10 -3.60 -13.15
CA ILE A 14 -1.53 -2.28 -13.42
C ILE A 14 -1.92 -1.28 -12.33
N ARG A 15 -3.21 -1.20 -11.95
CA ARG A 15 -3.66 -0.33 -10.85
C ARG A 15 -2.96 -0.66 -9.54
N ARG A 16 -2.81 -1.94 -9.19
CA ARG A 16 -2.08 -2.36 -7.98
C ARG A 16 -0.63 -1.89 -8.01
N ASN A 17 0.06 -2.05 -9.14
CA ASN A 17 1.46 -1.62 -9.26
C ASN A 17 1.59 -0.09 -9.14
N ILE A 18 0.74 0.67 -9.83
CA ILE A 18 0.74 2.14 -9.76
C ILE A 18 0.41 2.61 -8.34
N PHE A 19 -0.59 2.00 -7.70
CA PHE A 19 -0.97 2.33 -6.33
C PHE A 19 0.19 2.09 -5.36
N THR A 20 0.87 0.95 -5.47
CA THR A 20 2.02 0.60 -4.63
C THR A 20 3.15 1.62 -4.80
N LEU A 21 3.50 1.97 -6.04
CA LEU A 21 4.53 2.97 -6.33
C LEU A 21 4.15 4.37 -5.80
N ARG A 22 2.87 4.75 -5.93
CA ARG A 22 2.37 6.02 -5.37
C ARG A 22 2.48 6.03 -3.85
N VAL A 23 2.07 4.97 -3.18
CA VAL A 23 2.14 4.86 -1.72
C VAL A 23 3.59 4.97 -1.26
N ILE A 24 4.52 4.23 -1.87
CA ILE A 24 5.96 4.29 -1.53
C ILE A 24 6.50 5.72 -1.74
N LYS A 25 6.19 6.36 -2.87
CA LYS A 25 6.63 7.74 -3.15
C LYS A 25 6.08 8.74 -2.14
N HIS A 26 4.84 8.58 -1.68
CA HIS A 26 4.27 9.44 -0.64
C HIS A 26 4.90 9.15 0.71
N TRP A 27 5.14 7.88 1.04
CA TRP A 27 5.80 7.48 2.27
C TRP A 27 7.21 8.05 2.39
N ASN A 28 7.98 8.01 1.30
CA ASN A 28 9.33 8.60 1.24
C ASN A 28 9.33 10.14 1.34
N LYS A 29 8.18 10.78 1.15
CA LYS A 29 8.00 12.24 1.29
C LYS A 29 7.39 12.66 2.62
N LEU A 30 6.94 11.71 3.44
CA LEU A 30 6.37 12.04 4.75
C LEU A 30 7.48 12.49 5.71
N PRO A 31 7.25 13.54 6.51
CA PRO A 31 8.20 13.96 7.52
C PRO A 31 8.37 12.84 8.55
N ARG A 32 9.60 12.66 9.02
CA ARG A 32 9.99 11.59 9.93
C ARG A 32 9.14 11.59 11.21
N GLU A 33 8.72 12.76 11.67
CA GLU A 33 7.81 12.95 12.80
C GLU A 33 6.43 12.30 12.60
N ALA A 34 5.88 12.35 11.37
CA ALA A 34 4.62 11.67 11.05
C ALA A 34 4.79 10.14 11.07
N VAL A 35 5.97 9.67 10.64
CA VAL A 35 6.35 8.23 10.63
C VAL A 35 6.70 7.72 12.05
N GLU A 36 7.21 8.56 12.93
CA GLU A 36 7.56 8.21 14.31
C GLU A 36 6.45 8.55 15.32
N SER A 37 5.28 8.96 14.83
CA SER A 37 4.14 9.29 15.66
C SER A 37 3.71 8.12 16.58
N PRO A 38 3.29 8.40 17.82
CA PRO A 38 2.85 7.37 18.77
C PRO A 38 1.75 6.46 18.22
N SER A 39 0.85 7.03 17.39
CA SER A 39 -0.23 6.30 16.72
C SER A 39 0.30 5.24 15.75
N LEU A 40 1.34 5.55 14.95
CA LEU A 40 1.95 4.59 14.03
C LEU A 40 2.67 3.47 14.79
N LYS A 41 3.30 3.80 15.92
CA LYS A 41 3.98 2.80 16.76
C LYS A 41 2.97 1.79 17.33
N ILE A 42 1.85 2.27 17.87
CA ILE A 42 0.75 1.44 18.36
C ILE A 42 0.13 0.61 17.22
N PHE A 43 -0.03 1.21 16.04
CA PHE A 43 -0.54 0.51 14.86
C PHE A 43 0.39 -0.65 14.42
N LYS A 44 1.71 -0.42 14.39
CA LYS A 44 2.71 -1.47 14.11
C LYS A 44 2.70 -2.57 15.17
N THR A 45 2.60 -2.24 16.45
CA THR A 45 2.50 -3.23 17.53
C THR A 45 1.26 -4.10 17.39
N ARG A 46 0.10 -3.51 17.04
CA ARG A 46 -1.13 -4.27 16.79
C ARG A 46 -1.00 -5.18 15.57
N LEU A 47 -0.40 -4.71 14.47
CA LEU A 47 -0.17 -5.55 13.29
C LEU A 47 0.76 -6.72 13.58
N ASN A 48 1.86 -6.48 14.31
CA ASN A 48 2.81 -7.53 14.69
C ASN A 48 2.23 -8.56 15.66
N MET A 49 1.15 -8.24 16.37
CA MET A 49 0.44 -9.19 17.25
C MET A 49 -0.56 -10.07 16.48
N VAL A 50 -0.97 -9.65 15.28
CA VAL A 50 -1.96 -10.35 14.44
C VAL A 50 -1.29 -11.33 13.47
N LEU A 51 0.02 -11.15 13.21
CA LEU A 51 0.83 -12.03 12.39
C LEU A 51 1.52 -13.11 13.23
#